data_AF-A0A966XR66-F1
#
_entry.id   AF-A0A966XR66-F1
#
_cell.length_a   1.000
_cell.length_b   1.000
_cell.length_c   1.000
_cell.angle_alpha   90.00
_cell.angle_beta   90.00
_cell.angle_gamma   90.00
#
_symmetry.space_group_name_H-M   'P 1'
#
loop_
_entity.id
_entity.type
_entity.pdbx_description
1 polymer ?
#
loop_
_entity_poly.entity_id
_entity_poly.type
_entity_poly.pdbx_seq_one_letter_code
_entity_poly.pdbx_strand_id
1 'polypeptide(L)'
;MIITRRHGIGTAIAALAVGMAALALHGCGGGGGVPDNPSTPAVPSTPASTPASPVSTPSNVPTVLQGVYAGTSAGREFVSAVTPDRDWFALYFLTGNPEIYSGRISLGVDGVAEIAYPGLLAFQNGRVQSASAKFSGASAQTYRMDLKNISAADGQPLSVTALALAPLGSLQGNWIGTWSDANSSTMLARVTISGQTDISFGGTVNYCAMSATLAPMPGTLILRLDLKIARLTGCARSENQINGVTLSGLAFAYALPQTGSLRLEMLAVDSSGSGISFRAERQP
;
A
#
# COMPACT_ATOMS: atom_id res chain seq x y z
N MET A 1 -50.57 -30.53 -17.65
CA MET A 1 -50.77 -31.90 -18.15
C MET A 1 -49.42 -32.38 -18.70
N ILE A 2 -48.85 -33.43 -18.07
CA ILE A 2 -47.72 -34.30 -18.53
C ILE A 2 -46.36 -33.58 -18.75
N ILE A 3 -45.37 -33.56 -17.84
CA ILE A 3 -44.42 -34.57 -17.27
C ILE A 3 -43.54 -35.33 -18.28
N THR A 4 -42.21 -35.32 -17.98
CA THR A 4 -41.07 -36.25 -18.31
C THR A 4 -40.11 -35.80 -19.42
N ARG A 5 -38.78 -35.94 -19.35
CA ARG A 5 -37.84 -36.53 -18.36
C ARG A 5 -36.38 -36.03 -18.62
N ARG A 6 -35.54 -36.19 -17.59
CA ARG A 6 -34.08 -36.01 -17.45
C ARG A 6 -33.21 -36.71 -18.50
N HIS A 7 -31.95 -36.27 -18.67
CA HIS A 7 -30.64 -36.93 -18.35
C HIS A 7 -29.52 -35.99 -18.88
N GLY A 8 -28.33 -35.82 -18.30
CA GLY A 8 -27.62 -36.73 -17.42
C GLY A 8 -26.52 -36.08 -16.57
N ILE A 9 -26.01 -36.96 -15.72
CA ILE A 9 -25.05 -36.82 -14.63
C ILE A 9 -23.63 -37.03 -15.19
N GLY A 10 -22.65 -36.31 -14.65
CA GLY A 10 -21.24 -36.50 -14.98
C GLY A 10 -20.31 -35.93 -13.91
N THR A 11 -20.36 -36.49 -12.71
CA THR A 11 -19.31 -36.39 -11.68
C THR A 11 -18.11 -37.24 -12.08
N ALA A 12 -16.90 -36.67 -12.05
CA ALA A 12 -15.65 -37.45 -11.98
C ALA A 12 -14.69 -36.78 -10.99
N ILE A 13 -14.55 -37.42 -9.83
CA ILE A 13 -13.52 -37.21 -8.81
C ILE A 13 -12.30 -38.01 -9.25
N ALA A 14 -11.11 -37.42 -9.21
CA ALA A 14 -9.86 -38.18 -9.25
C ALA A 14 -8.84 -37.54 -8.30
N ALA A 15 -8.67 -38.18 -7.14
CA ALA A 15 -7.51 -38.01 -6.26
C ALA A 15 -6.55 -39.17 -6.54
N LEU A 16 -5.26 -38.89 -6.67
CA LEU A 16 -4.22 -39.91 -6.49
C LEU A 16 -2.94 -39.25 -5.96
N ALA A 17 -2.58 -39.64 -4.75
CA ALA A 17 -1.32 -39.35 -4.09
C ALA A 17 -0.61 -40.67 -3.85
N VAL A 18 0.63 -40.84 -4.31
CA VAL A 18 1.66 -41.75 -3.75
C VAL A 18 3.04 -41.25 -4.20
N GLY A 19 3.99 -41.19 -3.27
CA GLY A 19 5.42 -41.01 -3.57
C GLY A 19 6.30 -41.13 -2.32
N MET A 20 6.66 -42.36 -1.95
CA MET A 20 7.60 -42.72 -0.88
C MET A 20 9.03 -42.22 -1.14
N ALA A 21 9.78 -41.91 -0.07
CA ALA A 21 11.22 -42.18 0.00
C ALA A 21 11.67 -42.37 1.47
N ALA A 22 12.59 -43.30 1.67
CA ALA A 22 12.93 -43.97 2.91
C ALA A 22 14.24 -43.48 3.57
N LEU A 23 14.27 -43.61 4.90
CA LEU A 23 15.35 -43.85 5.89
C LEU A 23 16.83 -43.52 5.59
N ALA A 24 17.51 -42.92 6.59
CA ALA A 24 18.72 -43.51 7.21
C ALA A 24 18.95 -42.98 8.64
N LEU A 25 19.15 -43.91 9.58
CA LEU A 25 19.49 -43.73 11.01
C LEU A 25 21.00 -43.54 11.23
N HIS A 26 21.37 -42.77 12.27
CA HIS A 26 22.59 -42.93 13.10
C HIS A 26 22.18 -42.44 14.50
N GLY A 27 22.24 -43.18 15.62
CA GLY A 27 23.35 -43.93 16.24
C GLY A 27 23.67 -43.24 17.58
N CYS A 28 23.11 -43.69 18.71
CA CYS A 28 23.73 -44.48 19.78
C CYS A 28 24.86 -43.77 20.58
N GLY A 29 24.72 -43.71 21.91
CA GLY A 29 25.85 -43.50 22.83
C GLY A 29 25.47 -42.99 24.22
N GLY A 30 25.26 -43.90 25.18
CA GLY A 30 25.22 -43.60 26.62
C GLY A 30 26.55 -43.94 27.30
N GLY A 31 26.75 -43.47 28.54
CA GLY A 31 27.86 -43.90 29.38
C GLY A 31 27.93 -43.15 30.72
N GLY A 32 27.75 -43.89 31.81
CA GLY A 32 28.09 -43.46 33.17
C GLY A 32 29.23 -44.33 33.71
N GLY A 33 30.06 -43.76 34.60
CA GLY A 33 31.09 -44.47 35.37
C GLY A 33 32.08 -43.52 36.06
N VAL A 34 32.32 -43.75 37.34
CA VAL A 34 33.32 -43.13 38.24
C VAL A 34 33.87 -44.28 39.11
N PRO A 35 35.04 -44.22 39.79
CA PRO A 35 36.37 -43.64 39.49
C PRO A 35 37.48 -44.73 39.44
N ASP A 36 38.71 -44.38 39.07
CA ASP A 36 39.96 -44.74 39.81
C ASP A 36 41.24 -44.28 39.06
N ASN A 37 42.21 -43.77 39.84
CA ASN A 37 43.56 -43.31 39.47
C ASN A 37 44.53 -44.53 39.45
N PRO A 38 45.85 -44.47 39.06
CA PRO A 38 46.67 -43.31 38.70
C PRO A 38 47.68 -43.44 37.52
N SER A 39 48.29 -42.28 37.20
CA SER A 39 49.68 -42.02 36.72
C SER A 39 50.07 -42.30 35.27
N THR A 40 50.12 -41.26 34.41
CA THR A 40 51.18 -40.97 33.38
C THR A 40 51.00 -39.54 32.76
N PRO A 41 51.98 -38.96 32.01
CA PRO A 41 52.51 -37.60 32.20
C PRO A 41 51.79 -36.48 31.43
N ALA A 42 52.06 -35.22 31.84
CA ALA A 42 51.44 -34.00 31.31
C ALA A 42 51.62 -33.83 29.79
N VAL A 43 50.48 -33.70 29.08
CA VAL A 43 50.39 -33.33 27.66
C VAL A 43 50.30 -31.80 27.55
N PRO A 44 50.92 -31.14 26.54
CA PRO A 44 50.88 -29.69 26.39
C PRO A 44 49.45 -29.18 26.21
N SER A 45 49.05 -28.16 26.98
CA SER A 45 47.73 -27.54 26.90
C SER A 45 47.54 -26.82 25.56
N THR A 46 46.60 -27.31 24.76
CA THR A 46 46.05 -26.62 23.58
C THR A 46 45.42 -25.29 24.03
N PRO A 47 45.61 -24.17 23.30
CA PRO A 47 44.93 -22.92 23.63
C PRO A 47 43.42 -23.11 23.55
N ALA A 48 42.70 -22.62 24.57
CA ALA A 48 41.24 -22.60 24.57
C ALA A 48 40.75 -21.82 23.35
N SER A 49 39.89 -22.44 22.54
CA SER A 49 39.20 -21.76 21.45
C SER A 49 38.28 -20.69 22.03
N THR A 50 38.57 -19.43 21.71
CA THR A 50 37.68 -18.30 21.97
C THR A 50 36.30 -18.61 21.38
N PRO A 51 35.18 -18.45 22.12
CA PRO A 51 33.84 -18.60 21.55
C PRO A 51 33.70 -17.67 20.35
N ALA A 52 33.32 -18.24 19.20
CA ALA A 52 33.00 -17.44 18.02
C ALA A 52 31.94 -16.40 18.42
N SER A 53 32.20 -15.11 18.13
CA SER A 53 31.19 -14.07 18.30
C SER A 53 29.93 -14.50 17.54
N PRO A 54 28.73 -14.30 18.11
CA PRO A 54 27.51 -14.69 17.43
C PRO A 54 27.45 -13.96 16.09
N VAL A 55 27.42 -14.74 15.01
CA VAL A 55 27.16 -14.21 13.67
C VAL A 55 25.77 -13.59 13.75
N SER A 56 25.70 -12.26 13.67
CA SER A 56 24.43 -11.56 13.53
C SER A 56 23.80 -12.02 12.22
N THR A 57 22.80 -12.91 12.31
CA THR A 57 21.96 -13.24 11.17
C THR A 57 21.30 -11.94 10.72
N PRO A 58 21.42 -11.54 9.43
CA PRO A 58 20.68 -10.39 8.93
C PRO A 58 19.19 -10.65 9.20
N SER A 59 18.57 -9.73 9.92
CA SER A 59 17.15 -9.82 10.24
C SER A 59 16.37 -9.59 8.94
N ASN A 60 15.93 -10.67 8.29
CA ASN A 60 15.05 -10.64 7.10
C ASN A 60 13.61 -10.24 7.48
N VAL A 61 13.45 -9.26 8.38
CA VAL A 61 12.13 -8.74 8.75
C VAL A 61 11.66 -7.83 7.62
N PRO A 62 10.51 -8.11 6.97
CA PRO A 62 9.96 -7.20 5.99
C PRO A 62 9.63 -5.87 6.65
N THR A 63 10.28 -4.80 6.21
CA THR A 63 9.98 -3.43 6.66
C THR A 63 9.55 -2.59 5.47
N VAL A 64 8.25 -2.52 5.22
CA VAL A 64 7.69 -1.36 4.50
C VAL A 64 7.52 -0.27 5.54
N LEU A 65 8.32 0.79 5.44
CA LEU A 65 8.21 1.90 6.38
C LEU A 65 7.02 2.80 6.05
N GLN A 66 6.47 3.43 7.08
CA GLN A 66 5.54 4.52 6.91
C GLN A 66 6.22 5.66 6.14
N GLY A 67 5.47 6.34 5.28
CA GLY A 67 6.00 7.45 4.50
C GLY A 67 5.29 7.63 3.17
N VAL A 68 5.76 8.61 2.42
CA VAL A 68 5.32 8.86 1.04
C VAL A 68 6.49 8.56 0.12
N TYR A 69 6.18 7.93 -1.00
CA TYR A 69 7.15 7.48 -1.98
C TYR A 69 6.71 7.90 -3.37
N ALA A 70 7.66 8.34 -4.18
CA ALA A 70 7.44 8.70 -5.56
C ALA A 70 8.39 7.90 -6.47
N GLY A 71 7.94 7.59 -7.66
CA GLY A 71 8.73 6.86 -8.64
C GLY A 71 8.05 6.84 -10.00
N THR A 72 8.46 5.90 -10.83
CA THR A 72 7.85 5.69 -12.13
C THR A 72 7.57 4.21 -12.38
N SER A 73 6.47 3.92 -13.06
CA SER A 73 6.15 2.61 -13.63
C SER A 73 5.80 2.82 -15.10
N ALA A 74 6.37 2.02 -16.00
CA ALA A 74 6.20 2.16 -17.46
C ALA A 74 6.32 3.61 -18.00
N GLY A 75 7.24 4.41 -17.43
CA GLY A 75 7.47 5.80 -17.84
C GLY A 75 6.37 6.79 -17.40
N ARG A 76 5.49 6.38 -16.49
CA ARG A 76 4.43 7.20 -15.89
C ARG A 76 4.70 7.44 -14.42
N GLU A 77 4.28 8.59 -13.92
CA GLU A 77 4.48 8.99 -12.54
C GLU A 77 3.64 8.10 -11.60
N PHE A 78 4.26 7.70 -10.50
CA PHE A 78 3.63 6.92 -9.45
C PHE A 78 3.92 7.57 -8.10
N VAL A 79 2.87 7.81 -7.32
CA VAL A 79 2.98 8.34 -5.95
C VAL A 79 2.23 7.39 -5.03
N SER A 80 2.81 7.10 -3.87
CA SER A 80 2.21 6.19 -2.90
C SER A 80 2.50 6.61 -1.48
N ALA A 81 1.66 6.16 -0.55
CA ALA A 81 1.77 6.45 0.86
C ALA A 81 1.47 5.19 1.67
N VAL A 82 2.25 4.99 2.74
CA VAL A 82 2.06 3.96 3.74
C VAL A 82 1.81 4.68 5.07
N THR A 83 0.65 4.42 5.67
CA THR A 83 0.27 5.00 6.97
C THR A 83 0.88 4.21 8.14
N PRO A 84 0.88 4.76 9.37
CA PRO A 84 1.27 4.01 10.57
C PRO A 84 0.45 2.72 10.78
N ASP A 85 -0.82 2.72 10.35
CA ASP A 85 -1.72 1.57 10.44
C ASP A 85 -1.52 0.55 9.29
N ARG A 86 -0.52 0.78 8.43
CA ARG A 86 -0.20 -0.02 7.23
C ARG A 86 -1.27 0.00 6.15
N ASP A 87 -2.19 0.96 6.21
CA ASP A 87 -3.00 1.30 5.05
C ASP A 87 -2.09 1.90 3.99
N TRP A 88 -2.23 1.39 2.78
CA TRP A 88 -1.46 1.77 1.62
C TRP A 88 -2.38 2.39 0.58
N PHE A 89 -1.92 3.50 0.03
CA PHE A 89 -2.61 4.22 -1.01
C PHE A 89 -1.64 4.59 -2.12
N ALA A 90 -2.12 4.61 -3.36
CA ALA A 90 -1.32 5.11 -4.47
C ALA A 90 -2.14 5.75 -5.58
N LEU A 91 -1.44 6.59 -6.34
CA LEU A 91 -1.88 7.24 -7.55
C LEU A 91 -0.90 6.86 -8.67
N TYR A 92 -1.43 6.34 -9.76
CA TYR A 92 -0.66 6.07 -10.98
C TYR A 92 -1.17 6.96 -12.10
N PHE A 93 -0.36 7.95 -12.48
CA PHE A 93 -0.77 9.02 -13.38
C PHE A 93 -0.65 8.60 -14.84
N LEU A 94 -1.77 8.16 -15.41
CA LEU A 94 -1.94 8.02 -16.86
C LEU A 94 -2.11 9.41 -17.51
N THR A 95 -2.20 9.46 -18.84
CA THR A 95 -2.49 10.68 -19.58
C THR A 95 -3.90 11.19 -19.25
N GLY A 96 -4.01 12.03 -18.22
CA GLY A 96 -5.22 12.76 -17.83
C GLY A 96 -5.71 12.45 -16.41
N ASN A 97 -5.97 11.18 -16.10
CA ASN A 97 -6.57 10.77 -14.82
C ASN A 97 -5.70 9.72 -14.12
N PRO A 98 -5.32 9.90 -12.85
CA PRO A 98 -4.67 8.84 -12.11
C PRO A 98 -5.62 7.67 -11.85
N GLU A 99 -5.09 6.47 -11.96
CA GLU A 99 -5.67 5.29 -11.32
C GLU A 99 -5.41 5.37 -9.81
N ILE A 100 -6.39 4.96 -9.00
CA ILE A 100 -6.34 5.07 -7.54
C ILE A 100 -6.28 3.67 -6.96
N TYR A 101 -5.30 3.44 -6.08
CA TYR A 101 -5.12 2.16 -5.41
C TYR A 101 -5.25 2.32 -3.90
N SER A 102 -5.87 1.34 -3.26
CA SER A 102 -5.97 1.28 -1.81
C SER A 102 -5.97 -0.15 -1.30
N GLY A 103 -5.34 -0.40 -0.16
CA GLY A 103 -5.33 -1.71 0.48
C GLY A 103 -4.57 -1.68 1.80
N ARG A 104 -4.50 -2.80 2.49
CA ARG A 104 -3.77 -2.91 3.77
C ARG A 104 -2.63 -3.89 3.65
N ILE A 105 -1.42 -3.43 3.97
CA ILE A 105 -0.22 -4.25 3.91
C ILE A 105 -0.21 -5.22 5.08
N SER A 106 0.02 -6.49 4.74
CA SER A 106 0.38 -7.55 5.67
C SER A 106 1.89 -7.77 5.59
N LEU A 107 2.54 -7.86 6.76
CA LEU A 107 3.96 -8.17 6.84
C LEU A 107 4.10 -9.70 6.82
N GLY A 108 4.67 -10.23 5.74
CA GLY A 108 4.88 -11.66 5.57
C GLY A 108 6.12 -12.18 6.30
N VAL A 109 6.51 -13.40 5.95
CA VAL A 109 7.83 -13.97 6.25
C VAL A 109 8.78 -13.70 5.07
N ASP A 110 10.10 -13.77 5.28
CA ASP A 110 11.13 -13.66 4.24
C ASP A 110 11.34 -12.27 3.60
N GLY A 111 11.13 -11.18 4.36
CA GLY A 111 11.47 -9.84 3.88
C GLY A 111 10.53 -9.28 2.79
N VAL A 112 9.39 -9.94 2.54
CA VAL A 112 8.34 -9.50 1.62
C VAL A 112 7.11 -9.07 2.41
N ALA A 113 6.61 -7.87 2.14
CA ALA A 113 5.27 -7.45 2.57
C ALA A 113 4.30 -7.61 1.41
N GLU A 114 3.01 -7.80 1.68
CA GLU A 114 2.01 -8.02 0.63
C GLU A 114 0.65 -7.45 0.96
N ILE A 115 -0.11 -7.19 -0.09
CA ILE A 115 -1.56 -7.08 -0.04
C ILE A 115 -2.09 -8.29 -0.81
N ALA A 116 -2.49 -9.33 -0.09
CA ALA A 116 -2.98 -10.57 -0.68
C ALA A 116 -4.26 -10.33 -1.50
N TYR A 117 -4.47 -11.10 -2.56
CA TYR A 117 -5.73 -11.06 -3.30
C TYR A 117 -6.89 -11.54 -2.41
N PRO A 118 -8.08 -10.90 -2.43
CA PRO A 118 -8.51 -9.75 -3.23
C PRO A 118 -8.38 -8.37 -2.53
N GLY A 119 -7.46 -8.24 -1.58
CA GLY A 119 -7.37 -7.12 -0.63
C GLY A 119 -6.82 -5.80 -1.18
N LEU A 120 -6.29 -5.77 -2.41
CA LEU A 120 -5.97 -4.52 -3.09
C LEU A 120 -7.18 -4.11 -3.94
N LEU A 121 -7.65 -2.88 -3.78
CA LEU A 121 -8.69 -2.28 -4.59
C LEU A 121 -8.06 -1.27 -5.55
N ALA A 122 -8.25 -1.50 -6.84
CA ALA A 122 -7.81 -0.62 -7.92
C ALA A 122 -9.03 0.03 -8.57
N PHE A 123 -9.15 1.35 -8.46
CA PHE A 123 -10.17 2.13 -9.11
C PHE A 123 -9.63 2.72 -10.41
N GLN A 124 -10.10 2.14 -11.52
CA GLN A 124 -9.55 2.32 -12.86
C GLN A 124 -10.69 2.42 -13.86
N ASN A 125 -10.66 3.44 -14.74
CA ASN A 125 -11.68 3.63 -15.79
C ASN A 125 -13.12 3.56 -15.25
N GLY A 126 -13.32 4.13 -14.07
CA GLY A 126 -14.60 4.16 -13.39
C GLY A 126 -15.11 2.86 -12.77
N ARG A 127 -14.24 1.87 -12.63
CA ARG A 127 -14.58 0.57 -12.04
C ARG A 127 -13.57 0.19 -10.98
N VAL A 128 -14.06 -0.46 -9.93
CA VAL A 128 -13.19 -1.06 -8.94
C VAL A 128 -12.87 -2.50 -9.35
N GLN A 129 -11.61 -2.85 -9.32
CA GLN A 129 -11.09 -4.20 -9.53
C GLN A 129 -10.34 -4.66 -8.29
N SER A 130 -10.53 -5.93 -7.93
CA SER A 130 -9.73 -6.58 -6.90
C SER A 130 -8.42 -7.09 -7.47
N ALA A 131 -7.35 -6.88 -6.72
CA ALA A 131 -5.98 -7.14 -7.15
C ALA A 131 -5.12 -7.64 -5.99
N SER A 132 -3.82 -7.75 -6.22
CA SER A 132 -2.81 -7.96 -5.18
C SER A 132 -1.53 -7.17 -5.44
N ALA A 133 -0.75 -6.97 -4.39
CA ALA A 133 0.56 -6.32 -4.44
C ALA A 133 1.58 -7.11 -3.62
N LYS A 134 2.80 -7.25 -4.14
CA LYS A 134 3.96 -7.70 -3.38
C LYS A 134 4.99 -6.58 -3.28
N PHE A 135 5.55 -6.40 -2.10
CA PHE A 135 6.54 -5.37 -1.77
C PHE A 135 7.84 -6.08 -1.42
N SER A 136 8.89 -5.85 -2.22
CA SER A 136 10.20 -6.48 -2.03
C SER A 136 11.32 -5.44 -1.97
N GLY A 137 12.45 -5.82 -1.39
CA GLY A 137 13.60 -4.92 -1.25
C GLY A 137 13.27 -3.64 -0.48
N ALA A 138 12.29 -3.70 0.43
CA ALA A 138 11.82 -2.56 1.19
C ALA A 138 12.91 -2.13 2.17
N SER A 139 13.59 -1.05 1.81
CA SER A 139 14.52 -0.31 2.66
C SER A 139 13.81 0.94 3.19
N ALA A 140 14.49 1.68 4.08
CA ALA A 140 13.96 2.95 4.55
C ALA A 140 13.70 3.97 3.44
N GLN A 141 14.32 3.80 2.27
CA GLN A 141 14.29 4.78 1.20
C GLN A 141 13.61 4.29 -0.07
N THR A 142 13.51 2.98 -0.30
CA THR A 142 12.99 2.43 -1.55
C THR A 142 12.26 1.11 -1.30
N TYR A 143 11.27 0.81 -2.14
CA TYR A 143 10.74 -0.53 -2.29
C TYR A 143 10.43 -0.83 -3.75
N ARG A 144 10.43 -2.12 -4.08
CA ARG A 144 9.90 -2.62 -5.35
C ARG A 144 8.50 -3.16 -5.16
N MET A 145 7.65 -2.95 -6.15
CA MET A 145 6.28 -3.42 -6.12
C MET A 145 5.93 -4.18 -7.39
N ASP A 146 5.31 -5.34 -7.19
CA ASP A 146 4.70 -6.13 -8.24
C ASP A 146 3.19 -6.14 -8.04
N LEU A 147 2.47 -5.49 -8.96
CA LEU A 147 1.01 -5.46 -8.99
C LEU A 147 0.48 -6.57 -9.91
N LYS A 148 -0.64 -7.19 -9.51
CA LYS A 148 -1.29 -8.27 -10.25
C LYS A 148 -2.79 -8.09 -10.32
N ASN A 149 -3.37 -8.46 -11.47
CA ASN A 149 -4.80 -8.34 -11.79
C ASN A 149 -5.28 -6.89 -11.86
N ILE A 150 -4.49 -6.04 -12.52
CA ILE A 150 -4.82 -4.62 -12.78
C ILE A 150 -4.61 -4.28 -14.25
N SER A 151 -5.09 -3.14 -14.74
CA SER A 151 -4.92 -2.77 -16.15
C SER A 151 -3.49 -2.32 -16.48
N ALA A 152 -3.11 -1.12 -16.05
CA ALA A 152 -2.01 -0.39 -16.70
C ALA A 152 -0.63 -0.63 -16.08
N ALA A 153 -0.57 -1.05 -14.81
CA ALA A 153 0.67 -1.31 -14.10
C ALA A 153 0.93 -2.80 -13.81
N ASP A 154 0.13 -3.73 -14.37
CA ASP A 154 0.29 -5.16 -14.10
C ASP A 154 1.65 -5.68 -14.59
N GLY A 155 2.37 -6.32 -13.68
CA GLY A 155 3.67 -6.93 -13.95
C GLY A 155 4.78 -5.95 -14.35
N GLN A 156 4.54 -4.65 -14.22
CA GLN A 156 5.55 -3.63 -14.46
C GLN A 156 6.39 -3.43 -13.19
N PRO A 157 7.73 -3.53 -13.27
CA PRO A 157 8.57 -3.29 -12.11
C PRO A 157 8.46 -1.83 -11.72
N LEU A 158 7.96 -1.58 -10.52
CA LEU A 158 7.93 -0.25 -9.92
C LEU A 158 9.09 -0.14 -8.93
N SER A 159 9.86 0.94 -9.02
CA SER A 159 10.81 1.35 -7.99
C SER A 159 10.44 2.75 -7.53
N VAL A 160 10.22 2.91 -6.24
CA VAL A 160 9.90 4.20 -5.63
C VAL A 160 10.97 4.62 -4.63
N THR A 161 11.09 5.93 -4.42
CA THR A 161 11.99 6.55 -3.47
C THR A 161 11.20 7.41 -2.48
N ALA A 162 11.63 7.43 -1.22
CA ALA A 162 11.03 8.26 -0.18
C ALA A 162 11.03 9.74 -0.57
N LEU A 163 9.88 10.38 -0.35
CA LEU A 163 9.65 11.78 -0.68
C LEU A 163 9.75 12.63 0.58
N ALA A 164 10.54 13.71 0.50
CA ALA A 164 10.62 14.69 1.59
C ALA A 164 9.32 15.51 1.64
N LEU A 165 8.51 15.26 2.67
CA LEU A 165 7.26 15.98 2.87
C LEU A 165 7.48 17.36 3.46
N ALA A 166 6.63 18.30 3.06
CA ALA A 166 6.60 19.65 3.60
C ALA A 166 6.00 19.66 5.02
N PRO A 167 6.46 20.55 5.92
CA PRO A 167 5.89 20.66 7.27
C PRO A 167 4.40 21.01 7.22
N LEU A 168 3.61 20.54 8.19
CA LEU A 168 2.15 20.72 8.19
C LEU A 168 1.71 22.20 8.10
N GLY A 169 2.46 23.12 8.71
CA GLY A 169 2.18 24.56 8.63
C GLY A 169 2.26 25.13 7.21
N SER A 170 3.03 24.51 6.31
CA SER A 170 3.17 24.95 4.92
C SER A 170 1.94 24.62 4.05
N LEU A 171 1.02 23.77 4.53
CA LEU A 171 -0.20 23.46 3.80
C LEU A 171 -1.20 24.62 3.78
N GLN A 172 -1.15 25.52 4.77
CA GLN A 172 -2.06 26.67 4.88
C GLN A 172 -1.97 27.59 3.68
N GLY A 173 -3.05 27.79 2.93
CA GLY A 173 -3.15 28.73 1.82
C GLY A 173 -3.99 28.22 0.65
N ASN A 174 -3.82 28.84 -0.51
CA ASN A 174 -4.61 28.58 -1.71
C ASN A 174 -3.90 27.60 -2.65
N TRP A 175 -4.64 26.62 -3.13
CA TRP A 175 -4.17 25.56 -4.02
C TRP A 175 -5.05 25.52 -5.25
N ILE A 176 -4.42 25.45 -6.43
CA ILE A 176 -5.14 25.24 -7.69
C ILE A 176 -4.63 23.96 -8.31
N GLY A 177 -5.57 23.11 -8.67
CA GLY A 177 -5.27 21.78 -9.14
C GLY A 177 -6.43 21.12 -9.84
N THR A 178 -6.26 19.83 -10.06
CA THR A 178 -7.20 19.02 -10.83
C THR A 178 -7.78 17.93 -9.95
N TRP A 179 -9.11 17.86 -9.90
CA TRP A 179 -9.83 16.70 -9.39
C TRP A 179 -9.90 15.64 -10.48
N SER A 180 -9.74 14.38 -10.06
CA SER A 180 -10.00 13.21 -10.88
C SER A 180 -10.81 12.21 -10.08
N ASP A 181 -11.88 11.72 -10.68
CA ASP A 181 -12.71 10.62 -10.19
C ASP A 181 -12.44 9.31 -10.95
N ALA A 182 -11.29 9.20 -11.64
CA ALA A 182 -10.88 8.06 -12.47
C ALA A 182 -11.92 7.60 -13.52
N ASN A 183 -13.01 8.35 -13.73
CA ASN A 183 -14.08 8.11 -14.72
C ASN A 183 -13.84 8.87 -16.04
N SER A 184 -12.60 9.30 -16.32
CA SER A 184 -12.19 10.17 -17.44
C SER A 184 -12.45 11.68 -17.28
N SER A 185 -13.13 12.12 -16.21
CA SER A 185 -13.38 13.54 -15.98
C SER A 185 -12.30 14.16 -15.08
N THR A 186 -11.59 15.14 -15.63
CA THR A 186 -10.77 16.05 -14.84
C THR A 186 -11.43 17.42 -14.76
N MET A 187 -11.39 18.04 -13.59
CA MET A 187 -11.89 19.39 -13.41
C MET A 187 -10.92 20.24 -12.61
N LEU A 188 -10.64 21.45 -13.09
CA LEU A 188 -9.87 22.43 -12.34
C LEU A 188 -10.68 22.87 -11.12
N ALA A 189 -10.05 22.88 -9.96
CA ALA A 189 -10.66 23.39 -8.75
C ALA A 189 -9.66 24.16 -7.89
N ARG A 190 -10.24 24.91 -6.97
CA ARG A 190 -9.53 25.66 -5.96
C ARG A 190 -9.83 25.07 -4.59
N VAL A 191 -8.78 24.88 -3.81
CA VAL A 191 -8.85 24.46 -2.43
C VAL A 191 -8.14 25.49 -1.57
N THR A 192 -8.80 25.92 -0.50
CA THR A 192 -8.16 26.74 0.52
C THR A 192 -8.06 25.94 1.80
N ILE A 193 -6.84 25.80 2.31
CA ILE A 193 -6.58 25.21 3.63
C ILE A 193 -6.34 26.35 4.60
N SER A 194 -7.25 26.51 5.56
CA SER A 194 -7.13 27.46 6.67
C SER A 194 -6.70 26.71 7.93
N GLY A 195 -5.61 27.15 8.56
CA GLY A 195 -5.05 26.40 9.69
C GLY A 195 -4.56 25.00 9.29
N GLN A 196 -4.52 24.06 10.24
CA GLN A 196 -3.99 22.70 10.00
C GLN A 196 -5.05 21.68 9.58
N THR A 197 -6.34 21.97 9.83
CA THR A 197 -7.42 20.98 9.74
C THR A 197 -8.54 21.39 8.80
N ASP A 198 -8.70 22.70 8.55
CA ASP A 198 -9.88 23.21 7.87
C ASP A 198 -9.59 23.39 6.39
N ILE A 199 -10.42 22.75 5.58
CA ILE A 199 -10.31 22.74 4.14
C ILE A 199 -11.64 23.18 3.55
N SER A 200 -11.57 24.09 2.59
CA SER A 200 -12.72 24.58 1.84
C SER A 200 -12.50 24.38 0.35
N PHE A 201 -13.58 24.02 -0.35
CA PHE A 201 -13.59 23.86 -1.80
C PHE A 201 -14.27 25.07 -2.44
N GLY A 202 -13.66 25.60 -3.50
CA GLY A 202 -14.25 26.66 -4.28
C GLY A 202 -15.40 26.15 -5.15
N GLY A 203 -16.64 26.23 -4.65
CA GLY A 203 -17.85 25.87 -5.40
C GLY A 203 -18.11 24.38 -5.54
N THR A 204 -18.89 24.00 -6.56
CA THR A 204 -19.18 22.60 -6.89
C THR A 204 -18.17 22.05 -7.90
N VAL A 205 -17.74 20.80 -7.70
CA VAL A 205 -16.87 20.07 -8.65
C VAL A 205 -17.69 19.00 -9.35
N ASN A 206 -17.81 19.06 -10.68
CA ASN A 206 -18.70 18.17 -11.45
C ASN A 206 -20.12 18.11 -10.86
N TYR A 207 -20.69 19.28 -10.52
CA TYR A 207 -21.99 19.41 -9.85
C TYR A 207 -22.08 18.75 -8.45
N CYS A 208 -20.96 18.33 -7.88
CA CYS A 208 -20.88 17.77 -6.53
C CYS A 208 -20.48 18.86 -5.53
N ALA A 209 -21.27 18.99 -4.46
CA ALA A 209 -20.91 19.81 -3.31
C ALA A 209 -20.06 18.96 -2.35
N MET A 210 -18.82 19.38 -2.14
CA MET A 210 -17.84 18.66 -1.33
C MET A 210 -17.50 19.45 -0.06
N SER A 211 -17.23 18.72 1.01
CA SER A 211 -16.66 19.23 2.26
C SER A 211 -15.65 18.23 2.77
N ALA A 212 -14.62 18.67 3.47
CA ALA A 212 -13.60 17.78 3.97
C ALA A 212 -13.06 18.27 5.30
N THR A 213 -12.41 17.36 6.00
CA THR A 213 -11.65 17.64 7.21
C THR A 213 -10.29 16.97 7.10
N LEU A 214 -9.26 17.67 7.58
CA LEU A 214 -7.91 17.16 7.68
C LEU A 214 -7.56 16.93 9.15
N ALA A 215 -6.90 15.82 9.46
CA ALA A 215 -6.43 15.53 10.81
C ALA A 215 -4.98 15.01 10.79
N PRO A 216 -4.05 15.59 11.56
CA PRO A 216 -2.67 15.09 11.62
C PRO A 216 -2.61 13.64 12.10
N MET A 217 -1.82 12.81 11.40
CA MET A 217 -1.48 11.47 11.91
C MET A 217 -0.24 11.54 12.80
N PRO A 218 -0.29 10.95 14.02
CA PRO A 218 0.82 11.00 14.97
C PRO A 218 2.16 10.58 14.37
N GLY A 219 3.20 11.39 14.57
CA GLY A 219 4.57 11.07 14.14
C GLY A 219 4.79 11.13 12.62
N THR A 220 3.88 11.72 11.85
CA THR A 220 4.00 11.85 10.39
C THR A 220 3.72 13.27 9.91
N LEU A 221 4.08 13.55 8.65
CA LEU A 221 3.67 14.76 7.92
C LEU A 221 2.50 14.49 6.96
N ILE A 222 1.81 13.37 7.15
CA ILE A 222 0.64 12.98 6.37
C ILE A 222 -0.60 13.31 7.20
N LEU A 223 -1.59 13.92 6.57
CA LEU A 223 -2.90 14.21 7.16
C LEU A 223 -3.88 13.10 6.74
N ARG A 224 -4.71 12.65 7.69
CA ARG A 224 -5.92 11.90 7.37
C ARG A 224 -6.91 12.86 6.72
N LEU A 225 -7.49 12.44 5.61
CA LEU A 225 -8.51 13.16 4.87
C LEU A 225 -9.83 12.42 5.02
N ASP A 226 -10.85 13.11 5.49
CA ASP A 226 -12.23 12.65 5.43
C ASP A 226 -13.00 13.60 4.51
N LEU A 227 -13.45 13.08 3.37
CA LEU A 227 -14.16 13.81 2.32
C LEU A 227 -15.62 13.39 2.31
N LYS A 228 -16.52 14.37 2.35
CA LYS A 228 -17.97 14.18 2.27
C LYS A 228 -18.50 14.86 1.03
N ILE A 229 -19.29 14.10 0.27
CA ILE A 229 -20.00 14.57 -0.91
C ILE A 229 -21.48 14.54 -0.59
N ALA A 230 -22.09 15.72 -0.48
CA ALA A 230 -23.51 15.83 -0.21
C ALA A 230 -24.31 15.22 -1.38
N ARG A 231 -25.48 14.65 -1.06
CA ARG A 231 -26.44 14.23 -2.09
C ARG A 231 -26.91 15.46 -2.85
N LEU A 232 -26.66 15.47 -4.16
CA LEU A 232 -27.08 16.57 -5.02
C LEU A 232 -27.47 16.03 -6.40
N THR A 233 -28.60 16.48 -6.94
CA THR A 233 -29.04 16.15 -8.31
C THR A 233 -27.97 16.58 -9.32
N GLY A 234 -27.66 15.69 -10.28
CA GLY A 234 -26.59 15.90 -11.25
C GLY A 234 -25.17 15.58 -10.75
N CYS A 235 -24.96 15.34 -9.45
CA CYS A 235 -23.71 14.78 -8.96
C CYS A 235 -23.74 13.25 -9.13
N ALA A 236 -23.17 12.75 -10.23
CA ALA A 236 -23.19 11.33 -10.59
C ALA A 236 -22.77 10.39 -9.44
N ARG A 237 -21.85 10.85 -8.57
CA ARG A 237 -21.35 10.07 -7.44
C ARG A 237 -22.31 9.96 -6.27
N SER A 238 -23.14 10.97 -6.01
CA SER A 238 -24.00 11.03 -4.82
C SER A 238 -25.49 11.08 -5.11
N GLU A 239 -25.93 11.28 -6.35
CA GLU A 239 -27.32 11.50 -6.72
C GLU A 239 -28.26 10.38 -6.24
N ASN A 240 -27.79 9.13 -6.36
CA ASN A 240 -28.51 7.92 -5.94
C ASN A 240 -28.20 7.47 -4.50
N GLN A 241 -27.46 8.26 -3.72
CA GLN A 241 -27.03 7.92 -2.37
C GLN A 241 -27.78 8.75 -1.33
N ILE A 242 -28.65 8.10 -0.54
CA ILE A 242 -29.56 8.77 0.41
C ILE A 242 -28.79 9.68 1.40
N ASN A 243 -27.62 9.23 1.86
CA ASN A 243 -26.81 9.93 2.85
C ASN A 243 -25.60 10.66 2.23
N GLY A 244 -25.56 10.82 0.90
CA GLY A 244 -24.35 11.22 0.20
C GLY A 244 -23.26 10.15 0.25
N VAL A 245 -22.02 10.54 -0.06
CA VAL A 245 -20.85 9.64 -0.07
C VAL A 245 -19.80 10.16 0.89
N THR A 246 -19.25 9.28 1.70
CA THR A 246 -18.07 9.57 2.52
C THR A 246 -16.90 8.75 2.00
N LEU A 247 -15.75 9.42 1.86
CA LEU A 247 -14.49 8.82 1.48
C LEU A 247 -13.46 9.14 2.55
N SER A 248 -12.54 8.21 2.79
CA SER A 248 -11.40 8.42 3.68
C SER A 248 -10.10 8.15 2.93
N GLY A 249 -9.06 8.87 3.31
CA GLY A 249 -7.74 8.70 2.73
C GLY A 249 -6.75 9.69 3.31
N LEU A 250 -5.93 10.28 2.45
CA LEU A 250 -4.73 11.00 2.86
C LEU A 250 -4.59 12.33 2.12
N ALA A 251 -3.94 13.28 2.78
CA ALA A 251 -3.40 14.48 2.17
C ALA A 251 -1.96 14.72 2.62
N PHE A 252 -1.10 15.16 1.72
CA PHE A 252 0.29 15.52 2.02
C PHE A 252 0.82 16.49 0.97
N ALA A 253 1.84 17.27 1.34
CA ALA A 253 2.50 18.18 0.42
C ALA A 253 4.01 17.92 0.37
N TYR A 254 4.63 18.23 -0.76
CA TYR A 254 6.07 18.11 -0.98
C TYR A 254 6.55 19.19 -1.95
N ALA A 255 7.85 19.52 -1.89
CA ALA A 255 8.44 20.51 -2.78
C ALA A 255 8.63 19.96 -4.19
N LEU A 256 8.39 20.81 -5.19
CA LEU A 256 8.75 20.57 -6.59
C LEU A 256 10.12 21.22 -6.85
N PRO A 257 11.21 20.43 -6.99
CA PRO A 257 12.55 20.99 -7.10
C PRO A 257 12.72 21.95 -8.28
N GLN A 258 11.97 21.73 -9.37
CA GLN A 258 12.10 22.48 -10.62
C GLN A 258 11.46 23.87 -10.52
N THR A 259 10.40 24.02 -9.72
CA THR A 259 9.64 25.28 -9.62
C THR A 259 9.81 25.97 -8.28
N GLY A 260 10.33 25.27 -7.26
CA GLY A 260 10.37 25.75 -5.87
C GLY A 260 9.00 25.86 -5.21
N SER A 261 7.91 25.54 -5.93
CA SER A 261 6.55 25.51 -5.40
C SER A 261 6.31 24.24 -4.58
N LEU A 262 5.20 24.23 -3.84
CA LEU A 262 4.71 23.01 -3.20
C LEU A 262 3.66 22.33 -4.08
N ARG A 263 3.69 21.01 -4.11
CA ARG A 263 2.64 20.16 -4.64
C ARG A 263 1.86 19.54 -3.50
N LEU A 264 0.53 19.60 -3.59
CA LEU A 264 -0.40 18.96 -2.68
C LEU A 264 -1.05 17.79 -3.40
N GLU A 265 -1.00 16.63 -2.76
CA GLU A 265 -1.74 15.45 -3.15
C GLU A 265 -2.81 15.18 -2.12
N MET A 266 -4.02 14.93 -2.59
CA MET A 266 -5.11 14.37 -1.81
C MET A 266 -5.66 13.17 -2.55
N LEU A 267 -6.02 12.16 -1.79
CA LEU A 267 -6.69 10.98 -2.33
C LEU A 267 -7.59 10.38 -1.25
N ALA A 268 -8.77 9.93 -1.64
CA ALA A 268 -9.71 9.30 -0.73
C ALA A 268 -10.52 8.24 -1.46
N VAL A 269 -10.88 7.17 -0.77
CA VAL A 269 -11.71 6.08 -1.27
C VAL A 269 -12.89 5.83 -0.36
N ASP A 270 -14.02 5.39 -0.91
CA ASP A 270 -15.11 4.84 -0.14
C ASP A 270 -14.90 3.34 0.16
N SER A 271 -15.82 2.73 0.90
CA SER A 271 -15.73 1.33 1.30
C SER A 271 -15.76 0.33 0.14
N SER A 272 -16.18 0.75 -1.05
CA SER A 272 -16.14 -0.09 -2.25
C SER A 272 -14.80 -0.04 -2.96
N GLY A 273 -13.91 0.90 -2.59
CA GLY A 273 -12.65 1.18 -3.26
C GLY A 273 -12.76 2.23 -4.36
N SER A 274 -13.95 2.74 -4.67
CA SER A 274 -14.09 3.87 -5.59
C SER A 274 -13.50 5.10 -4.95
N GLY A 275 -12.73 5.89 -5.70
CA GLY A 275 -11.92 6.97 -5.14
C GLY A 275 -12.00 8.29 -5.88
N ILE A 276 -11.40 9.29 -5.28
CA ILE A 276 -11.16 10.62 -5.85
C ILE A 276 -9.73 11.03 -5.50
N SER A 277 -9.08 11.74 -6.41
CA SER A 277 -7.80 12.40 -6.17
C SER A 277 -7.85 13.88 -6.51
N PHE A 278 -7.02 14.67 -5.83
CA PHE A 278 -6.77 16.06 -6.14
C PHE A 278 -5.27 16.32 -6.09
N ARG A 279 -4.73 16.75 -7.23
CA ARG A 279 -3.33 17.18 -7.36
C ARG A 279 -3.30 18.66 -7.64
N ALA A 280 -2.60 19.42 -6.80
CA ALA A 280 -2.56 20.87 -6.91
C ALA A 280 -1.17 21.45 -6.68
N GLU A 281 -0.96 22.63 -7.23
CA GLU A 281 0.21 23.44 -6.95
C GLU A 281 -0.19 24.66 -6.12
N ARG A 282 0.74 25.04 -5.26
CA ARG A 282 0.56 26.17 -4.37
C ARG A 282 0.46 27.47 -5.19
N GLN A 283 -0.57 28.26 -4.90
CA GLN A 283 -0.63 29.62 -5.42
C GLN A 283 0.30 30.54 -4.61
N PRO A 284 0.95 31.51 -5.27
CA PRO A 284 1.73 32.54 -4.61
C PRO A 284 0.87 33.39 -3.66
#